data_AF-Q4RKF9-F1
#
_entry.id   AF-Q4RKF9-F1
#
_cell.length_a   1.000
_cell.length_b   1.000
_cell.length_c   1.000
_cell.angle_alpha   90.00
_cell.angle_beta   90.00
_cell.angle_gamma   90.00
#
_symmetry.space_group_name_H-M   'P 1'
#
loop_
_entity.id
_entity.type
_entity.pdbx_description
1 polymer ?
#
loop_
_entity_poly.entity_id
_entity_poly.type
_entity_poly.pdbx_seq_one_letter_code
_entity_poly.pdbx_strand_id
1 'polypeptide(L)'
;MPYVNMVTIQEGKALSCFEGWMFFLKEAPGENAGVHGPVEERKEKVPSPHLSQLVVLTNSGTLYGLAQRVVATESLVFLAEQFESLQAHLDAMMPSAKKPFLQQFYSQAIFKHDSFFSEETVSTASELRKPIYWIVAAKAIDYEQMLLLMAGVKWDIREIMSQHNVYVDVLLKEFEQFNKRLADVSRHVRIPLPVSNVLWEHCIRLANRTLVEGYANVKKCSNEGRALMQLDFQQFLMKLEKLTDLRPIPDKEFVETYIKAYYLTENDMEQFIKNHREYSMKQLANLVNVCLGSHINKKARQKLLAAIDDIDRPKR
;
A
#
# COMPACT_ATOMS: atom_id res chain seq x y z
N MET A 1 -7.58 -15.80 -8.51
CA MET A 1 -7.37 -14.65 -9.42
C MET A 1 -8.28 -13.44 -9.10
N PRO A 2 -8.26 -12.85 -7.89
CA PRO A 2 -8.81 -11.50 -7.66
C PRO A 2 -7.72 -10.43 -7.40
N TYR A 3 -6.47 -10.83 -7.12
CA TYR A 3 -5.36 -9.92 -6.84
C TYR A 3 -4.93 -9.06 -8.04
N VAL A 4 -5.19 -9.53 -9.27
CA VAL A 4 -4.95 -8.74 -10.48
C VAL A 4 -5.86 -7.50 -10.50
N ASN A 5 -7.11 -7.59 -10.00
CA ASN A 5 -8.05 -6.46 -10.08
C ASN A 5 -7.79 -5.34 -9.05
N MET A 6 -7.29 -5.65 -7.86
CA MET A 6 -6.84 -4.60 -6.92
C MET A 6 -5.56 -3.91 -7.37
N VAL A 7 -4.66 -4.67 -8.00
CA VAL A 7 -3.48 -4.15 -8.70
C VAL A 7 -3.93 -3.18 -9.79
N THR A 8 -4.91 -3.54 -10.63
CA THR A 8 -5.45 -2.64 -11.67
C THR A 8 -6.15 -1.39 -11.12
N ILE A 9 -6.83 -1.44 -9.96
CA ILE A 9 -7.55 -0.29 -9.41
C ILE A 9 -6.59 0.72 -8.76
N GLN A 10 -5.56 0.27 -8.05
CA GLN A 10 -4.54 1.17 -7.49
C GLN A 10 -3.53 1.64 -8.54
N GLU A 11 -3.14 0.78 -9.50
CA GLU A 11 -2.38 1.18 -10.68
C GLU A 11 -3.17 2.14 -11.56
N GLY A 12 -4.48 1.93 -11.74
CA GLY A 12 -5.34 2.82 -12.53
C GLY A 12 -5.50 4.21 -11.92
N LYS A 13 -5.54 4.33 -10.58
CA LYS A 13 -5.53 5.64 -9.91
C LYS A 13 -4.15 6.30 -9.97
N ALA A 14 -3.06 5.56 -9.75
CA ALA A 14 -1.70 6.09 -9.86
C ALA A 14 -1.36 6.50 -11.31
N LEU A 15 -1.77 5.72 -12.31
CA LEU A 15 -1.69 6.05 -13.74
C LEU A 15 -2.58 7.23 -14.08
N SER A 16 -3.80 7.35 -13.55
CA SER A 16 -4.64 8.53 -13.79
C SER A 16 -4.05 9.82 -13.20
N CYS A 17 -3.39 9.75 -12.04
CA CYS A 17 -2.64 10.87 -11.47
C CYS A 17 -1.41 11.21 -12.32
N PHE A 18 -0.67 10.20 -12.82
CA PHE A 18 0.51 10.38 -13.66
C PHE A 18 0.16 10.89 -15.08
N GLU A 19 -0.94 10.39 -15.65
CA GLU A 19 -1.52 10.82 -16.93
C GLU A 19 -2.09 12.22 -16.80
N GLY A 20 -2.78 12.56 -15.70
CA GLY A 20 -3.25 13.92 -15.43
C GLY A 20 -2.11 14.94 -15.33
N TRP A 21 -0.96 14.52 -14.77
CA TRP A 21 0.24 15.35 -14.69
C TRP A 21 0.97 15.49 -16.05
N MET A 22 0.99 14.43 -16.85
CA MET A 22 1.48 14.46 -18.25
C MET A 22 0.54 15.25 -19.18
N PHE A 23 -0.76 15.27 -18.89
CA PHE A 23 -1.77 16.04 -19.61
C PHE A 23 -1.64 17.54 -19.31
N PHE A 24 -1.24 17.93 -18.09
CA PHE A 24 -0.96 19.32 -17.75
C PHE A 24 0.20 19.93 -18.57
N LEU A 25 1.08 19.09 -19.12
CA LEU A 25 2.14 19.47 -20.06
C LEU A 25 1.73 19.36 -21.54
N LYS A 26 0.53 18.83 -21.84
CA LYS A 26 -0.02 18.65 -23.18
C LYS A 26 -1.32 19.43 -23.36
N GLU A 27 -1.16 20.63 -23.90
CA GLU A 27 -2.16 21.41 -24.68
C GLU A 27 -3.23 22.21 -23.92
N ALA A 28 -3.20 23.53 -24.16
CA ALA A 28 -4.41 24.32 -24.36
C ALA A 28 -4.77 24.27 -25.86
N PRO A 29 -6.05 24.12 -26.24
CA PRO A 29 -6.46 24.07 -27.64
C PRO A 29 -6.38 25.47 -28.28
N GLY A 30 -5.65 25.57 -29.39
CA GLY A 30 -5.64 26.76 -30.24
C GLY A 30 -6.69 26.66 -31.34
N GLU A 31 -7.52 27.70 -31.47
CA GLU A 31 -8.31 27.97 -32.68
C GLU A 31 -7.65 29.09 -33.52
N ASN A 32 -7.99 29.07 -34.81
CA ASN A 32 -7.22 29.48 -35.98
C ASN A 32 -7.00 31.00 -36.24
N ALA A 33 -5.84 31.24 -36.87
CA ALA A 33 -5.53 32.07 -38.04
C ALA A 33 -5.79 33.60 -38.08
N GLY A 34 -4.69 34.35 -38.25
CA GLY A 34 -4.65 35.73 -38.75
C GLY A 34 -3.21 36.20 -39.02
N VAL A 35 -2.93 36.59 -40.27
CA VAL A 35 -1.64 36.89 -40.92
C VAL A 35 -0.89 38.11 -40.31
N HIS A 36 0.42 37.99 -40.02
CA HIS A 36 1.54 38.90 -40.41
C HIS A 36 2.82 38.77 -39.56
N GLY A 37 3.98 38.57 -40.22
CA GLY A 37 5.31 39.08 -39.79
C GLY A 37 6.09 38.32 -38.69
N PRO A 38 7.44 38.41 -38.66
CA PRO A 38 8.29 37.33 -38.16
C PRO A 38 8.71 37.49 -36.69
N VAL A 39 8.46 36.45 -35.89
CA VAL A 39 9.27 36.09 -34.73
C VAL A 39 9.29 34.57 -34.72
N GLU A 40 10.46 33.95 -34.86
CA GLU A 40 10.62 32.53 -34.56
C GLU A 40 10.37 32.33 -33.06
N GLU A 41 9.11 32.11 -32.68
CA GLU A 41 8.78 31.49 -31.41
C GLU A 41 9.34 30.06 -31.44
N ARG A 42 10.56 29.88 -30.92
CA ARG A 42 10.99 28.56 -30.48
C ARG A 42 9.97 28.09 -29.44
N LYS A 43 9.02 27.27 -29.85
CA LYS A 43 8.21 26.44 -28.96
C LYS A 43 9.17 25.46 -28.29
N GLU A 44 9.83 25.90 -27.23
CA GLU A 44 10.59 25.05 -26.31
C GLU A 44 9.60 24.09 -25.65
N LYS A 45 9.29 23.00 -26.35
CA LYS A 45 8.54 21.89 -25.77
C LYS A 45 9.47 21.25 -24.74
N VAL A 46 9.06 21.27 -23.48
CA VAL A 46 9.73 20.51 -22.43
C VAL A 46 9.80 19.04 -22.90
N PRO A 47 10.99 18.44 -23.02
CA PRO A 47 11.12 17.07 -23.51
C PRO A 47 10.42 16.11 -22.55
N SER A 48 9.85 15.03 -23.08
CA SER A 48 9.20 14.02 -22.25
C SER A 48 10.22 13.37 -21.30
N PRO A 49 9.84 13.15 -20.02
CA PRO A 49 10.72 12.50 -19.08
C PRO A 49 11.03 11.07 -19.53
N HIS A 50 12.29 10.65 -19.40
CA HIS A 50 12.73 9.29 -19.70
C HIS A 50 13.69 8.79 -18.61
N LEU A 51 13.65 7.49 -18.34
CA LEU A 51 14.54 6.87 -17.36
C LEU A 51 15.97 6.76 -17.94
N SER A 52 16.95 7.24 -17.19
CA SER A 52 18.36 7.06 -17.57
C SER A 52 18.75 5.58 -17.57
N GLN A 53 19.46 5.14 -18.60
CA GLN A 53 19.95 3.76 -18.75
C GLN A 53 20.91 3.34 -17.62
N LEU A 54 21.48 4.30 -16.89
CA LEU A 54 22.36 4.05 -15.74
C LEU A 54 21.59 3.66 -14.48
N VAL A 55 20.26 3.81 -14.46
CA VAL A 55 19.43 3.49 -13.29
C VAL A 55 19.05 2.00 -13.31
N VAL A 56 19.59 1.26 -12.33
CA VAL A 56 19.32 -0.17 -12.17
C VAL A 56 18.15 -0.38 -11.20
N LEU A 57 16.99 -0.76 -11.74
CA LEU A 57 15.75 -1.00 -10.96
C LEU A 57 15.54 -2.47 -10.58
N THR A 58 16.46 -3.36 -10.92
CA THR A 58 16.34 -4.82 -10.72
C THR A 58 17.19 -5.34 -9.57
N ASN A 59 18.16 -4.57 -9.09
CA ASN A 59 19.10 -5.01 -8.06
C ASN A 59 18.47 -4.93 -6.65
N SER A 60 18.31 -6.09 -6.02
CA SER A 60 17.75 -6.23 -4.67
C SER A 60 18.66 -5.65 -3.57
N GLY A 61 19.98 -5.63 -3.78
CA GLY A 61 20.97 -5.07 -2.86
C GLY A 61 20.84 -3.55 -2.71
N THR A 62 20.43 -2.85 -3.78
CA THR A 62 20.18 -1.40 -3.79
C THR A 62 18.70 -1.06 -3.59
N LEU A 63 17.89 -2.01 -3.11
CA LEU A 63 16.44 -1.87 -2.97
C LEU A 63 15.75 -1.35 -4.24
N TYR A 64 16.11 -1.94 -5.40
CA TYR A 64 15.44 -1.68 -6.68
C TYR A 64 15.48 -0.20 -7.12
N GLY A 65 16.66 0.41 -6.96
CA GLY A 65 16.91 1.81 -7.30
C GLY A 65 16.31 2.79 -6.29
N LEU A 66 16.25 2.40 -5.01
CA LEU A 66 15.64 3.24 -3.97
C LEU A 66 16.27 4.63 -3.93
N ALA A 67 17.59 4.73 -4.06
CA ALA A 67 18.27 6.03 -4.02
C ALA A 67 17.72 7.01 -5.07
N GLN A 68 17.58 6.55 -6.32
CA GLN A 68 17.05 7.36 -7.42
C GLN A 68 15.58 7.69 -7.22
N ARG A 69 14.79 6.76 -6.68
CA ARG A 69 13.37 6.99 -6.33
C ARG A 69 13.23 8.07 -5.26
N VAL A 70 14.09 8.05 -4.23
CA VAL A 70 14.10 9.07 -3.17
C VAL A 70 14.48 10.43 -3.74
N VAL A 71 15.58 10.52 -4.50
CA VAL A 71 15.99 11.79 -5.12
C VAL A 71 14.87 12.35 -5.99
N ALA A 72 14.27 11.53 -6.86
CA ALA A 72 13.21 11.99 -7.75
C ALA A 72 11.96 12.47 -6.99
N THR A 73 11.49 11.69 -6.02
CA THR A 73 10.26 11.98 -5.27
C THR A 73 10.45 13.19 -4.36
N GLU A 74 11.53 13.24 -3.60
CA GLU A 74 11.76 14.32 -2.64
C GLU A 74 12.17 15.63 -3.34
N SER A 75 12.84 15.56 -4.49
CA SER A 75 13.05 16.77 -5.31
C SER A 75 11.72 17.34 -5.79
N LEU A 76 10.78 16.47 -6.17
CA LEU A 76 9.45 16.90 -6.58
C LEU A 76 8.66 17.51 -5.41
N VAL A 77 8.64 16.85 -4.26
CA VAL A 77 7.96 17.40 -3.07
C VAL A 77 8.55 18.75 -2.69
N PHE A 78 9.88 18.87 -2.67
CA PHE A 78 10.55 20.13 -2.41
C PHE A 78 10.15 21.22 -3.41
N LEU A 79 10.14 20.92 -4.72
CA LEU A 79 9.71 21.88 -5.73
C LEU A 79 8.26 22.34 -5.48
N ALA A 80 7.35 21.42 -5.15
CA ALA A 80 5.96 21.76 -4.85
C ALA A 80 5.87 22.73 -3.64
N GLU A 81 6.62 22.47 -2.58
CA GLU A 81 6.72 23.37 -1.41
C GLU A 81 7.30 24.74 -1.78
N GLN A 82 8.30 24.80 -2.67
CA GLN A 82 8.84 26.08 -3.15
C GLN A 82 7.79 26.86 -3.96
N PHE A 83 7.04 26.19 -4.83
CA PHE A 83 5.96 26.82 -5.58
C PHE A 83 4.87 27.36 -4.64
N GLU A 84 4.54 26.65 -3.58
CA GLU A 84 3.60 27.14 -2.55
C GLU A 84 4.12 28.41 -1.88
N SER A 85 5.38 28.42 -1.43
CA SER A 85 6.00 29.59 -0.80
C SER A 85 6.06 30.81 -1.74
N LEU A 86 6.24 30.58 -3.04
CA LEU A 86 6.34 31.63 -4.06
C LEU A 86 4.98 32.14 -4.56
N GLN A 87 3.85 31.55 -4.14
CA GLN A 87 2.52 31.84 -4.68
C GLN A 87 2.20 33.35 -4.68
N ALA A 88 2.40 34.03 -3.56
CA ALA A 88 2.08 35.45 -3.43
C ALA A 88 2.93 36.33 -4.36
N HIS A 89 4.20 35.97 -4.56
CA HIS A 89 5.10 36.69 -5.45
C HIS A 89 4.74 36.45 -6.92
N LEU A 90 4.42 35.21 -7.27
CA LEU A 90 3.96 34.85 -8.61
C LEU A 90 2.64 35.54 -8.93
N ASP A 91 1.68 35.61 -8.01
CA ASP A 91 0.42 36.34 -8.25
C ASP A 91 0.64 37.84 -8.46
N ALA A 92 1.57 38.45 -7.73
CA ALA A 92 1.89 39.87 -7.87
C ALA A 92 2.57 40.21 -9.21
N MET A 93 3.43 39.33 -9.73
CA MET A 93 4.17 39.55 -10.97
C MET A 93 3.44 39.07 -12.23
N MET A 94 2.44 38.20 -12.08
CA MET A 94 1.78 37.58 -13.23
C MET A 94 0.83 38.55 -13.96
N PRO A 95 0.90 38.64 -15.30
CA PRO A 95 -0.04 39.41 -16.09
C PRO A 95 -1.49 38.95 -15.85
N SER A 96 -2.44 39.89 -15.83
CA SER A 96 -3.87 39.61 -15.54
C SER A 96 -4.45 38.47 -16.38
N ALA A 97 -4.03 38.32 -17.64
CA ALA A 97 -4.48 37.28 -18.55
C ALA A 97 -4.08 35.85 -18.12
N LYS A 98 -3.00 35.70 -17.33
CA LYS A 98 -2.47 34.40 -16.89
C LYS A 98 -2.77 34.08 -15.42
N LYS A 99 -3.36 35.02 -14.67
CA LYS A 99 -3.76 34.80 -13.27
C LYS A 99 -4.74 33.63 -13.07
N PRO A 100 -5.77 33.44 -13.92
CA PRO A 100 -6.67 32.29 -13.79
C PRO A 100 -5.95 30.93 -13.90
N PHE A 101 -4.93 30.84 -14.77
CA PHE A 101 -4.12 29.62 -14.92
C PHE A 101 -3.31 29.33 -13.65
N LEU A 102 -2.71 30.37 -13.05
CA LEU A 102 -1.97 30.23 -11.79
C LEU A 102 -2.91 29.75 -10.66
N GLN A 103 -4.09 30.36 -10.54
CA GLN A 103 -5.10 29.96 -9.55
C GLN A 103 -5.58 28.52 -9.78
N GLN A 104 -5.80 28.12 -11.03
CA GLN A 104 -6.12 26.74 -11.39
C GLN A 104 -4.99 25.76 -11.00
N PHE A 105 -3.73 26.12 -11.26
CA PHE A 105 -2.58 25.31 -10.87
C PHE A 105 -2.54 25.08 -9.35
N TYR A 106 -2.65 26.13 -8.53
CA TYR A 106 -2.64 25.98 -7.06
C TYR A 106 -3.87 25.25 -6.52
N SER A 107 -5.06 25.45 -7.11
CA SER A 107 -6.27 24.71 -6.71
C SER A 107 -6.25 23.23 -7.09
N GLN A 108 -5.55 22.85 -8.17
CA GLN A 108 -5.42 21.44 -8.59
C GLN A 108 -4.22 20.74 -7.96
N ALA A 109 -3.12 21.45 -7.71
CA ALA A 109 -1.87 20.87 -7.22
C ALA A 109 -1.73 20.89 -5.69
N ILE A 110 -2.42 21.80 -4.97
CA ILE A 110 -2.07 22.12 -3.57
C ILE A 110 -3.29 22.16 -2.61
N PHE A 111 -4.54 22.39 -3.03
CA PHE A 111 -5.69 22.45 -2.10
C PHE A 111 -6.92 21.63 -2.52
N LYS A 112 -7.20 20.56 -1.78
CA LYS A 112 -8.58 20.21 -1.39
C LYS A 112 -8.64 19.84 0.09
N HIS A 113 -8.65 20.89 0.91
CA HIS A 113 -9.26 20.88 2.24
C HIS A 113 -10.68 21.44 2.07
N ASP A 114 -11.69 20.59 2.13
CA ASP A 114 -12.99 20.99 2.64
C ASP A 114 -13.38 20.02 3.75
N SER A 115 -13.30 20.56 4.96
CA SER A 115 -14.09 20.26 6.16
C SER A 115 -14.34 18.79 6.57
N PHE A 116 -13.84 18.49 7.78
CA PHE A 116 -14.41 17.60 8.81
C PHE A 116 -13.64 16.32 9.19
N PHE A 117 -12.49 16.00 8.59
CA PHE A 117 -11.58 15.04 9.22
C PHE A 117 -10.15 15.59 9.25
N SER A 118 -9.70 15.84 10.47
CA SER A 118 -8.39 16.32 10.86
C SER A 118 -7.28 15.32 10.57
N GLU A 119 -6.12 15.88 10.21
CA GLU A 119 -4.77 15.31 10.04
C GLU A 119 -4.35 14.90 8.61
N GLU A 120 -3.29 15.58 8.16
CA GLU A 120 -2.55 15.50 6.89
C GLU A 120 -3.19 16.15 5.65
N THR A 121 -2.96 17.47 5.53
CA THR A 121 -2.94 18.19 4.26
C THR A 121 -1.74 17.73 3.43
N VAL A 122 -1.93 16.73 2.58
CA VAL A 122 -0.89 16.17 1.70
C VAL A 122 -1.03 16.82 0.32
N SER A 123 -0.05 17.62 -0.09
CA SER A 123 0.09 18.06 -1.49
C SER A 123 0.06 16.83 -2.41
N THR A 124 -0.54 16.92 -3.60
CA THR A 124 -0.56 15.84 -4.59
C THR A 124 0.85 15.26 -4.86
N ALA A 125 1.91 16.07 -4.72
CA ALA A 125 3.29 15.64 -4.84
C ALA A 125 3.73 14.66 -3.73
N SER A 126 3.32 14.89 -2.47
CA SER A 126 3.68 14.01 -1.35
C SER A 126 2.85 12.73 -1.31
N GLU A 127 1.67 12.70 -1.95
CA GLU A 127 0.89 11.47 -2.14
C GLU A 127 1.63 10.43 -3.01
N LEU A 128 2.51 10.88 -3.92
CA LEU A 128 3.29 10.00 -4.80
C LEU A 128 4.28 9.09 -4.05
N ARG A 129 4.65 9.43 -2.81
CA ARG A 129 5.52 8.59 -1.97
C ARG A 129 4.96 7.18 -1.84
N LYS A 130 3.66 7.03 -1.58
CA LYS A 130 3.01 5.72 -1.37
C LYS A 130 3.19 4.79 -2.58
N PRO A 131 2.69 5.11 -3.79
CA PRO A 131 2.86 4.21 -4.94
C PRO A 131 4.32 4.03 -5.37
N ILE A 132 5.18 5.05 -5.25
CA ILE A 132 6.59 4.95 -5.66
C ILE A 132 7.40 4.03 -4.74
N TYR A 133 7.15 4.06 -3.43
CA TYR A 133 7.85 3.23 -2.46
C TYR A 133 7.20 1.86 -2.26
N TRP A 134 5.90 1.72 -2.58
CA TRP A 134 5.21 0.43 -2.58
C TRP A 134 5.93 -0.63 -3.41
N ILE A 135 6.35 -0.30 -4.64
CA ILE A 135 7.04 -1.27 -5.51
C ILE A 135 8.37 -1.75 -4.93
N VAL A 136 9.04 -0.93 -4.13
CA VAL A 136 10.26 -1.32 -3.42
C VAL A 136 9.89 -2.30 -2.31
N ALA A 137 8.91 -1.95 -1.47
CA ALA A 137 8.43 -2.80 -0.38
C ALA A 137 7.89 -4.16 -0.85
N ALA A 138 7.17 -4.18 -1.97
CA ALA A 138 6.61 -5.39 -2.60
C ALA A 138 7.69 -6.39 -3.04
N LYS A 139 8.91 -5.93 -3.29
CA LYS A 139 10.04 -6.76 -3.71
C LYS A 139 11.14 -6.89 -2.64
N ALA A 140 11.02 -6.14 -1.54
CA ALA A 140 12.06 -6.09 -0.52
C ALA A 140 12.10 -7.38 0.30
N ILE A 141 10.95 -8.01 0.52
CA ILE A 141 10.79 -9.23 1.31
C ILE A 141 10.16 -10.30 0.40
N ASP A 142 10.62 -11.55 0.53
CA ASP A 142 10.06 -12.68 -0.22
C ASP A 142 8.76 -13.20 0.42
N TYR A 143 7.65 -12.51 0.14
CA TYR A 143 6.33 -12.87 0.67
C TYR A 143 5.81 -14.21 0.10
N GLU A 144 6.23 -14.61 -1.09
CA GLU A 144 5.83 -15.89 -1.69
C GLU A 144 6.46 -17.06 -0.94
N GLN A 145 7.75 -16.96 -0.63
CA GLN A 145 8.43 -17.93 0.22
C GLN A 145 7.79 -18.03 1.60
N MET A 146 7.27 -16.92 2.16
CA MET A 146 6.56 -16.96 3.44
C MET A 146 5.29 -17.80 3.35
N LEU A 147 4.50 -17.64 2.29
CA LEU A 147 3.30 -18.47 2.07
C LEU A 147 3.66 -19.96 1.94
N LEU A 148 4.76 -20.29 1.27
CA LEU A 148 5.24 -21.66 1.14
C LEU A 148 5.63 -22.26 2.50
N LEU A 149 6.32 -21.49 3.35
CA LEU A 149 6.68 -21.95 4.70
C LEU A 149 5.42 -22.16 5.56
N MET A 150 4.48 -21.23 5.52
CA MET A 150 3.20 -21.33 6.27
C MET A 150 2.36 -22.51 5.79
N ALA A 151 2.38 -22.84 4.50
CA ALA A 151 1.69 -24.01 3.95
C ALA A 151 2.24 -25.34 4.48
N GLY A 152 3.52 -25.37 4.89
CA GLY A 152 4.16 -26.52 5.53
C GLY A 152 3.81 -26.72 7.00
N VAL A 153 3.21 -25.72 7.65
CA VAL A 153 2.84 -25.79 9.08
C VAL A 153 1.60 -26.65 9.28
N LYS A 154 1.65 -27.54 10.28
CA LYS A 154 0.49 -28.32 10.72
C LYS A 154 -0.28 -27.52 11.77
N TRP A 155 -1.50 -27.12 11.42
CA TRP A 155 -2.41 -26.37 12.29
C TRP A 155 -3.44 -27.24 13.02
N ASP A 156 -3.49 -28.53 12.71
CA ASP A 156 -4.32 -29.52 13.40
C ASP A 156 -3.44 -30.34 14.35
N ILE A 157 -3.20 -29.77 15.53
CA ILE A 157 -2.29 -30.30 16.56
C ILE A 157 -3.07 -30.55 17.86
N ARG A 158 -2.59 -31.49 18.67
CA ARG A 158 -3.24 -31.87 19.94
C ARG A 158 -2.71 -31.09 21.15
N GLU A 159 -1.48 -30.60 21.04
CA GLU A 159 -0.80 -29.87 22.11
C GLU A 159 -0.10 -28.68 21.48
N ILE A 160 -0.22 -27.52 22.12
CA ILE A 160 0.50 -26.31 21.69
C ILE A 160 1.98 -26.44 22.05
N MET A 161 2.85 -26.16 21.08
CA MET A 161 4.29 -26.06 21.35
C MET A 161 4.59 -24.74 22.06
N SER A 162 5.59 -24.73 22.94
CA SER A 162 6.02 -23.50 23.63
C SER A 162 6.78 -22.52 22.72
N GLN A 163 7.00 -22.87 21.45
CA GLN A 163 7.77 -22.09 20.48
C GLN A 163 6.90 -21.74 19.28
N HIS A 164 7.18 -20.58 18.68
CA HIS A 164 6.59 -20.16 17.42
C HIS A 164 7.17 -20.95 16.24
N ASN A 165 6.47 -20.91 15.11
CA ASN A 165 6.88 -21.57 13.88
C ASN A 165 8.06 -20.87 13.19
N VAL A 166 8.88 -21.65 12.50
CA VAL A 166 10.12 -21.20 11.83
C VAL A 166 9.90 -20.03 10.85
N TYR A 167 8.73 -19.96 10.19
CA TYR A 167 8.45 -18.87 9.24
C TYR A 167 8.48 -17.48 9.91
N VAL A 168 8.20 -17.39 11.21
CA VAL A 168 8.25 -16.12 11.96
C VAL A 168 9.68 -15.63 12.06
N ASP A 169 10.64 -16.49 12.38
CA ASP A 169 12.06 -16.12 12.44
C ASP A 169 12.62 -15.79 11.05
N VAL A 170 12.18 -16.51 10.01
CA VAL A 170 12.57 -16.20 8.62
C VAL A 170 12.03 -14.83 8.20
N LEU A 171 10.76 -14.53 8.48
CA LEU A 171 10.16 -13.23 8.18
C LEU A 171 10.87 -12.09 8.91
N LEU A 172 11.19 -12.27 10.19
CA LEU A 172 11.94 -11.27 10.97
C LEU A 172 13.35 -11.04 10.42
N LYS A 173 14.02 -12.11 9.99
CA LYS A 173 15.32 -12.02 9.33
C LYS A 173 15.24 -11.23 8.01
N GLU A 174 14.15 -11.34 7.27
CA GLU A 174 13.92 -10.51 6.08
C GLU A 174 13.74 -9.02 6.44
N PHE A 175 13.04 -8.70 7.54
CA PHE A 175 12.97 -7.32 8.05
C PHE A 175 14.32 -6.77 8.51
N GLU A 176 15.16 -7.58 9.16
CA GLU A 176 16.53 -7.20 9.53
C GLU A 176 17.39 -6.93 8.29
N GLN A 177 17.30 -7.79 7.26
CA GLN A 177 17.99 -7.60 5.99
C GLN A 177 17.49 -6.37 5.23
N PHE A 178 16.19 -6.10 5.26
CA PHE A 178 15.60 -4.88 4.72
C PHE A 178 16.17 -3.65 5.43
N ASN A 179 16.19 -3.63 6.76
CA ASN A 179 16.74 -2.52 7.55
C ASN A 179 18.22 -2.27 7.23
N LYS A 180 19.02 -3.35 7.11
CA LYS A 180 20.43 -3.26 6.72
C LYS A 180 20.61 -2.64 5.34
N ARG A 181 19.85 -3.10 4.33
CA ARG A 181 19.91 -2.54 2.97
C ARG A 181 19.43 -1.09 2.94
N LEU A 182 18.43 -0.73 3.74
CA LEU A 182 17.95 0.64 3.87
C LEU A 182 19.06 1.55 4.44
N ALA A 183 19.77 1.08 5.47
CA ALA A 183 20.93 1.77 6.03
C ALA A 183 22.11 1.87 5.06
N ASP A 184 22.32 0.87 4.19
CA ASP A 184 23.35 0.94 3.16
C ASP A 184 22.99 1.97 2.07
N VAL A 185 21.71 2.08 1.69
CA VAL A 185 21.23 3.12 0.77
C VAL A 185 21.35 4.51 1.41
N SER A 186 21.07 4.64 2.71
CA SER A 186 21.13 5.93 3.41
C SER A 186 22.54 6.55 3.49
N ARG A 187 23.59 5.74 3.29
CA ARG A 187 24.97 6.22 3.13
C ARG A 187 25.22 6.95 1.80
N HIS A 188 24.40 6.68 0.78
CA HIS A 188 24.55 7.25 -0.56
C HIS A 188 23.61 8.44 -0.79
N VAL A 189 22.41 8.39 -0.21
CA VAL A 189 21.43 9.49 -0.24
C VAL A 189 20.76 9.63 1.11
N ARG A 190 20.52 10.87 1.55
CA ARG A 190 19.71 11.10 2.75
C ARG A 190 18.30 10.57 2.53
N ILE A 191 17.85 9.64 3.38
CA ILE A 191 16.47 9.15 3.39
C ILE A 191 15.70 9.93 4.45
N PRO A 192 14.74 10.80 4.08
CA PRO A 192 13.91 11.52 5.05
C PRO A 192 13.06 10.54 5.89
N LEU A 193 12.74 10.93 7.12
CA LEU A 193 11.90 10.13 8.01
C LEU A 193 10.53 9.77 7.39
N PRO A 194 9.80 10.68 6.71
CA PRO A 194 8.55 10.32 6.04
C PRO A 194 8.70 9.21 5.00
N VAL A 195 9.83 9.18 4.27
CA VAL A 195 10.13 8.13 3.29
C VAL A 195 10.41 6.80 3.98
N SER A 196 11.24 6.82 5.03
CA SER A 196 11.53 5.63 5.84
C SER A 196 10.23 5.04 6.41
N ASN A 197 9.36 5.90 6.97
CA ASN A 197 8.07 5.51 7.52
C ASN A 197 7.17 4.84 6.48
N VAL A 198 7.03 5.42 5.27
CA VAL A 198 6.23 4.84 4.19
C VAL A 198 6.78 3.48 3.75
N LEU A 199 8.10 3.33 3.63
CA LEU A 199 8.71 2.05 3.28
C LEU A 199 8.44 0.96 4.34
N TRP A 200 8.69 1.29 5.61
CA TRP A 200 8.41 0.39 6.73
C TRP A 200 6.93 0.02 6.81
N GLU A 201 6.05 1.02 6.67
CA GLU A 201 4.61 0.81 6.66
C GLU A 201 4.20 -0.18 5.57
N HIS A 202 4.68 0.00 4.35
CA HIS A 202 4.37 -0.91 3.25
C HIS A 202 4.89 -2.34 3.49
N CYS A 203 6.13 -2.50 3.95
CA CYS A 203 6.67 -3.82 4.26
C CYS A 203 5.85 -4.53 5.36
N ILE A 204 5.45 -3.81 6.41
CA ILE A 204 4.67 -4.37 7.51
C ILE A 204 3.25 -4.73 7.04
N ARG A 205 2.58 -3.84 6.30
CA ARG A 205 1.24 -4.12 5.75
C ARG A 205 1.25 -5.33 4.85
N LEU A 206 2.25 -5.46 3.98
CA LEU A 206 2.42 -6.61 3.10
C LEU A 206 2.64 -7.89 3.92
N ALA A 207 3.53 -7.88 4.91
CA ALA A 207 3.76 -9.02 5.79
C ALA A 207 2.48 -9.45 6.52
N ASN A 208 1.74 -8.51 7.11
CA ASN A 208 0.48 -8.79 7.80
C ASN A 208 -0.59 -9.36 6.87
N ARG A 209 -0.68 -8.85 5.63
CA ARG A 209 -1.54 -9.43 4.58
C ARG A 209 -1.12 -10.84 4.20
N THR A 210 0.18 -11.09 4.08
CA THR A 210 0.74 -12.42 3.80
C THR A 210 0.42 -13.41 4.91
N LEU A 211 0.48 -12.99 6.18
CA LEU A 211 0.11 -13.85 7.32
C LEU A 211 -1.36 -14.28 7.25
N VAL A 212 -2.29 -13.33 7.04
CA VAL A 212 -3.72 -13.65 6.90
C VAL A 212 -3.98 -14.55 5.68
N GLU A 213 -3.29 -14.29 4.57
CA GLU A 213 -3.39 -15.16 3.39
C GLU A 213 -2.88 -16.58 3.68
N GLY A 214 -1.79 -16.72 4.43
CA GLY A 214 -1.29 -18.00 4.91
C GLY A 214 -2.30 -18.74 5.78
N TYR A 215 -2.91 -18.06 6.75
CA TYR A 215 -3.96 -18.62 7.61
C TYR A 215 -5.22 -19.01 6.83
N ALA A 216 -5.60 -18.22 5.83
CA ALA A 216 -6.74 -18.52 4.96
C ALA A 216 -6.52 -19.72 4.02
N ASN A 217 -5.29 -20.21 3.88
CA ASN A 217 -4.98 -21.44 3.15
C ASN A 217 -5.06 -22.70 4.01
N VAL A 218 -5.24 -22.56 5.32
CA VAL A 218 -5.34 -23.68 6.26
C VAL A 218 -6.65 -24.44 6.05
N LYS A 219 -6.57 -25.77 5.88
CA LYS A 219 -7.75 -26.62 5.62
C LYS A 219 -8.37 -27.20 6.90
N LYS A 220 -7.57 -27.37 7.94
CA LYS A 220 -7.96 -27.89 9.26
C LYS A 220 -7.14 -27.16 10.32
N CYS A 221 -7.81 -26.67 11.35
CA CYS A 221 -7.18 -25.92 12.42
C CYS A 221 -7.84 -26.29 13.75
N SER A 222 -7.06 -26.88 14.67
CA SER A 222 -7.50 -27.21 16.02
C SER A 222 -7.52 -25.97 16.92
N ASN A 223 -8.04 -26.08 18.14
CA ASN A 223 -8.01 -24.98 19.11
C ASN A 223 -6.56 -24.62 19.48
N GLU A 224 -5.71 -25.63 19.63
CA GLU A 224 -4.28 -25.51 19.88
C GLU A 224 -3.56 -24.88 18.69
N GLY A 225 -3.97 -25.20 17.45
CA GLY A 225 -3.47 -24.56 16.24
C GLY A 225 -3.81 -23.07 16.16
N ARG A 226 -5.04 -22.68 16.55
CA ARG A 226 -5.44 -21.26 16.64
C ARG A 226 -4.63 -20.51 17.69
N ALA A 227 -4.41 -21.14 18.85
CA ALA A 227 -3.55 -20.59 19.88
C ALA A 227 -2.09 -20.46 19.42
N LEU A 228 -1.61 -21.38 18.58
CA LEU A 228 -0.29 -21.29 17.94
C LEU A 228 -0.22 -20.13 16.92
N MET A 229 -1.27 -19.87 16.13
CA MET A 229 -1.35 -18.68 15.26
C MET A 229 -1.21 -17.38 16.07
N GLN A 230 -1.88 -17.32 17.23
CA GLN A 230 -1.78 -16.19 18.14
C GLN A 230 -0.35 -16.06 18.70
N LEU A 231 0.27 -17.15 19.14
CA LEU A 231 1.65 -17.17 19.63
C LEU A 231 2.64 -16.67 18.57
N ASP A 232 2.54 -17.21 17.35
CA ASP A 232 3.38 -16.82 16.22
C ASP A 232 3.29 -15.31 15.97
N PHE A 233 2.08 -14.77 15.91
CA PHE A 233 1.88 -13.35 15.64
C PHE A 233 2.38 -12.46 16.78
N GLN A 234 2.20 -12.87 18.04
CA GLN A 234 2.76 -12.13 19.18
C GLN A 234 4.29 -12.12 19.14
N GLN A 235 4.93 -13.25 18.82
CA GLN A 235 6.40 -13.31 18.68
C GLN A 235 6.91 -12.44 17.54
N PHE A 236 6.19 -12.42 16.41
CA PHE A 236 6.47 -11.51 15.30
C PHE A 236 6.41 -10.05 15.75
N LEU A 237 5.31 -9.62 16.39
CA LEU A 237 5.13 -8.24 16.86
C LEU A 237 6.21 -7.82 17.87
N MET A 238 6.47 -8.64 18.89
CA MET A 238 7.45 -8.32 19.94
C MET A 238 8.86 -8.07 19.40
N LYS A 239 9.27 -8.80 18.35
CA LYS A 239 10.58 -8.62 17.71
C LYS A 239 10.54 -7.50 16.67
N LEU A 240 9.47 -7.38 15.88
CA LEU A 240 9.28 -6.31 14.89
C LEU A 240 9.30 -4.93 15.55
N GLU A 241 8.67 -4.77 16.71
CA GLU A 241 8.62 -3.51 17.47
C GLU A 241 10.01 -2.98 17.87
N LYS A 242 11.04 -3.83 17.88
CA LYS A 242 12.44 -3.42 18.13
C LYS A 242 13.18 -2.98 16.87
N LEU A 243 12.64 -3.28 15.69
CA LEU A 243 13.22 -2.95 14.39
C LEU A 243 12.65 -1.65 13.80
N THR A 244 11.48 -1.22 14.26
CA THR A 244 10.79 -0.02 13.77
C THR A 244 10.17 0.80 14.90
N ASP A 245 10.19 2.12 14.72
CA ASP A 245 9.57 3.08 15.63
C ASP A 245 8.10 3.39 15.28
N LEU A 246 7.56 2.78 14.21
CA LEU A 246 6.17 3.03 13.80
C LEU A 246 5.18 2.56 14.86
N ARG A 247 4.35 3.48 15.36
CA ARG A 247 3.27 3.20 16.32
C ARG A 247 2.00 3.97 15.93
N PRO A 248 0.83 3.31 15.88
CA PRO A 248 0.60 1.87 16.04
C PRO A 248 1.20 1.03 14.89
N ILE A 249 1.39 -0.27 15.12
CA ILE A 249 1.88 -1.18 14.07
C ILE A 249 0.83 -1.28 12.93
N PRO A 250 1.19 -0.95 11.68
CA PRO A 250 0.26 -0.97 10.55
C PRO A 250 -0.40 -2.33 10.34
N ASP A 251 -1.72 -2.36 10.15
CA ASP A 251 -2.52 -3.58 9.92
C ASP A 251 -2.34 -4.67 10.99
N LYS A 252 -1.95 -4.31 12.22
CA LYS A 252 -1.94 -5.25 13.35
C LYS A 252 -3.34 -5.82 13.60
N GLU A 253 -4.34 -4.95 13.68
CA GLU A 253 -5.72 -5.34 13.96
C GLU A 253 -6.30 -6.23 12.85
N PHE A 254 -5.84 -6.08 11.61
CA PHE A 254 -6.24 -6.94 10.49
C PHE A 254 -5.88 -8.41 10.74
N VAL A 255 -4.69 -8.68 11.30
CA VAL A 255 -4.29 -10.06 11.62
C VAL A 255 -4.99 -10.54 12.90
N GLU A 256 -5.00 -9.74 13.95
CA GLU A 256 -5.61 -10.13 15.23
C GLU A 256 -7.11 -10.41 15.08
N THR A 257 -7.82 -9.58 14.33
CA THR A 257 -9.26 -9.73 14.09
C THR A 257 -9.53 -11.00 13.30
N TYR A 258 -8.70 -11.34 12.31
CA TYR A 258 -8.82 -12.60 11.58
C TYR A 258 -8.61 -13.82 12.48
N ILE A 259 -7.59 -13.80 13.36
CA ILE A 259 -7.35 -14.91 14.32
C ILE A 259 -8.51 -15.01 15.32
N LYS A 260 -8.99 -13.88 15.86
CA LYS A 260 -10.15 -13.84 16.77
C LYS A 260 -11.43 -14.34 16.10
N ALA A 261 -11.57 -14.18 14.78
CA ALA A 261 -12.74 -14.65 14.04
C ALA A 261 -12.94 -16.18 14.11
N TYR A 262 -11.89 -16.96 14.41
CA TYR A 262 -12.01 -18.40 14.66
C TYR A 262 -12.81 -18.75 15.93
N TYR A 263 -13.14 -17.78 16.78
CA TYR A 263 -13.88 -18.01 18.01
C TYR A 263 -15.32 -17.48 17.97
N LEU A 264 -15.76 -16.97 16.81
CA LEU A 264 -17.10 -16.41 16.66
C LEU A 264 -18.18 -17.48 16.62
N THR A 265 -19.37 -17.12 17.10
CA THR A 265 -20.57 -17.92 16.93
C THR A 265 -21.14 -17.79 15.50
N GLU A 266 -22.16 -18.57 15.15
CA GLU A 266 -22.85 -18.44 13.86
C GLU A 266 -23.41 -17.03 13.65
N ASN A 267 -24.06 -16.46 14.67
CA ASN A 267 -24.67 -15.13 14.60
C ASN A 267 -23.62 -14.04 14.42
N ASP A 268 -22.52 -14.12 15.18
CA ASP A 268 -21.44 -13.13 15.11
C ASP A 268 -20.67 -13.24 13.79
N MET A 269 -20.54 -14.45 13.24
CA MET A 269 -19.93 -14.67 11.92
C MET A 269 -20.75 -14.01 10.81
N GLU A 270 -22.08 -14.06 10.87
CA GLU A 270 -22.93 -13.36 9.89
C GLU A 270 -22.71 -11.83 9.94
N GLN A 271 -22.59 -11.26 11.14
CA GLN A 271 -22.28 -9.85 11.31
C GLN A 271 -20.86 -9.52 10.85
N PHE A 272 -19.90 -10.39 11.16
CA PHE A 272 -18.50 -10.24 10.77
C PHE A 272 -18.36 -10.14 9.25
N ILE A 273 -18.98 -11.07 8.51
CA ILE A 273 -19.01 -11.09 7.05
C ILE A 273 -19.57 -9.77 6.48
N LYS A 274 -20.63 -9.21 7.08
CA LYS A 274 -21.24 -7.96 6.60
C LYS A 274 -20.36 -6.72 6.83
N ASN A 275 -19.67 -6.68 7.96
CA ASN A 275 -18.96 -5.50 8.45
C ASN A 275 -17.49 -5.44 8.03
N HIS A 276 -16.83 -6.58 7.81
CA HIS A 276 -15.41 -6.63 7.48
C HIS A 276 -15.17 -6.83 5.98
N ARG A 277 -15.06 -5.71 5.24
CA ARG A 277 -14.86 -5.66 3.78
C ARG A 277 -13.39 -5.75 3.36
N GLU A 278 -12.48 -5.67 4.31
CA GLU A 278 -11.04 -5.73 4.12
C GLU A 278 -10.54 -7.16 3.83
N TYR A 279 -11.31 -8.20 4.17
CA TYR A 279 -10.98 -9.59 3.86
C TYR A 279 -11.56 -10.02 2.52
N SER A 280 -10.82 -10.86 1.80
CA SER A 280 -11.31 -11.43 0.54
C SER A 280 -12.40 -12.47 0.77
N MET A 281 -13.24 -12.72 -0.25
CA MET A 281 -14.23 -13.81 -0.22
C MET A 281 -13.61 -15.16 0.14
N LYS A 282 -12.39 -15.42 -0.32
CA LYS A 282 -11.63 -16.65 0.00
C LYS A 282 -11.32 -16.73 1.50
N GLN A 283 -10.86 -15.63 2.09
CA GLN A 283 -10.52 -15.53 3.52
C GLN A 283 -11.78 -15.72 4.39
N LEU A 284 -12.88 -15.03 4.05
CA LEU A 284 -14.15 -15.19 4.75
C LEU A 284 -14.72 -16.62 4.61
N ALA A 285 -14.65 -17.21 3.41
CA ALA A 285 -15.08 -18.57 3.18
C ALA A 285 -14.21 -19.58 3.96
N ASN A 286 -12.92 -19.33 4.10
CA ASN A 286 -12.04 -20.15 4.95
C ASN A 286 -12.52 -20.15 6.40
N LEU A 287 -12.79 -18.98 6.98
CA LEU A 287 -13.32 -18.86 8.33
C LEU A 287 -14.61 -19.68 8.48
N VAL A 288 -15.60 -19.50 7.61
CA VAL A 288 -16.85 -20.28 7.68
C VAL A 288 -16.60 -21.80 7.62
N ASN A 289 -15.69 -22.24 6.75
CA ASN A 289 -15.42 -23.66 6.53
C ASN A 289 -14.60 -24.31 7.64
N VAL A 290 -13.62 -23.60 8.20
CA VAL A 290 -12.65 -24.14 9.18
C VAL A 290 -13.08 -23.83 10.62
N CYS A 291 -13.62 -22.64 10.89
CA CYS A 291 -14.10 -22.24 12.21
C CYS A 291 -15.39 -22.98 12.58
N LEU A 292 -16.39 -22.90 11.70
CA LEU A 292 -17.75 -23.34 12.02
C LEU A 292 -18.09 -24.71 11.43
N GLY A 293 -17.32 -25.22 10.47
CA GLY A 293 -17.68 -26.39 9.67
C GLY A 293 -18.06 -27.66 10.45
N SER A 294 -17.51 -27.86 11.65
CA SER A 294 -17.85 -28.95 12.57
C SER A 294 -18.95 -28.63 13.58
N HIS A 295 -19.25 -27.34 13.81
CA HIS A 295 -20.13 -26.85 14.87
C HIS A 295 -21.48 -26.34 14.38
N ILE A 296 -21.64 -26.08 13.07
CA ILE A 296 -22.90 -25.60 12.49
C ILE A 296 -23.47 -26.60 11.48
N ASN A 297 -24.80 -26.59 11.35
CA ASN A 297 -25.47 -27.47 10.39
C ASN A 297 -25.20 -27.04 8.93
N LYS A 298 -25.39 -27.97 7.98
CA LYS A 298 -25.11 -27.73 6.55
C LYS A 298 -25.87 -26.53 5.96
N LYS A 299 -27.09 -26.28 6.43
CA LYS A 299 -27.96 -25.19 5.95
C LYS A 299 -27.44 -23.82 6.39
N ALA A 300 -27.07 -23.68 7.66
CA ALA A 300 -26.45 -22.50 8.23
C ALA A 300 -25.14 -22.15 7.50
N ARG A 301 -24.29 -23.17 7.28
CA ARG A 301 -23.05 -22.99 6.51
C ARG A 301 -23.31 -22.48 5.09
N GLN A 302 -24.27 -23.06 4.37
CA GLN A 302 -24.64 -22.60 3.03
C GLN A 302 -25.18 -21.17 3.03
N LYS A 303 -25.97 -20.78 4.05
CA LYS A 303 -26.46 -19.41 4.21
C LYS A 303 -25.31 -18.41 4.36
N LEU A 304 -24.31 -18.70 5.19
CA LEU A 304 -23.15 -17.83 5.39
C LEU A 304 -22.30 -17.70 4.11
N LEU A 305 -22.08 -18.80 3.39
CA LEU A 305 -21.36 -18.77 2.11
C LEU A 305 -22.11 -17.94 1.05
N ALA A 306 -23.44 -18.07 0.97
CA ALA A 306 -24.24 -17.23 0.08
C ALA A 306 -24.17 -15.74 0.45
N ALA A 307 -24.12 -15.41 1.74
CA ALA A 307 -23.94 -14.03 2.19
C ALA A 307 -22.58 -13.43 1.78
N ILE A 308 -21.54 -14.27 1.67
CA ILE A 308 -20.23 -13.85 1.15
C ILE A 308 -20.31 -13.58 -0.36
N ASP A 309 -21.03 -14.40 -1.13
CA ASP A 309 -21.18 -14.18 -2.57
C ASP A 309 -21.99 -12.90 -2.89
N ASP A 310 -22.92 -12.52 -2.02
CA ASP A 310 -23.71 -11.30 -2.17
C ASP A 310 -22.94 -10.02 -1.82
N ILE A 311 -21.77 -10.11 -1.16
CA ILE A 311 -20.92 -8.95 -0.82
C ILE A 311 -20.36 -8.24 -2.07
N ASP A 312 -20.04 -9.00 -3.11
CA ASP A 312 -19.37 -8.53 -4.33
C ASP A 312 -20.37 -8.16 -5.44
N ARG A 313 -21.67 -8.40 -5.24
CA ARG A 313 -22.70 -7.98 -6.19
C ARG A 313 -22.85 -6.46 -6.14
N PRO A 314 -22.62 -5.73 -7.25
CA PRO A 314 -22.92 -4.32 -7.29
C PRO A 314 -24.41 -4.15 -6.96
N LYS A 315 -24.71 -3.35 -5.92
CA LYS A 315 -26.09 -2.99 -5.58
C LYS A 315 -26.70 -2.37 -6.84
N ARG A 316 -27.68 -3.07 -7.43
CA ARG A 316 -28.48 -2.57 -8.54
C ARG A 316 -29.32 -1.38 -8.12
#